data_AF-A0A5P1F820-F1
#
_entry.id   AF-A0A5P1F820-F1
#
_cell.length_a   1.000
_cell.length_b   1.000
_cell.length_c   1.000
_cell.angle_alpha   90.00
_cell.angle_beta   90.00
_cell.angle_gamma   90.00
#
_symmetry.space_group_name_H-M   'P 1'
#
loop_
_entity.id
_entity.type
_entity.pdbx_description
1 polymer ?
#
loop_
_entity_poly.entity_id
_entity_poly.type
_entity_poly.pdbx_seq_one_letter_code
_entity_poly.pdbx_strand_id
1 'polypeptide(L)'
;MFSSVRYARPGAVKALLELGADPYRADDRGRTAIDLAKEVLAATPKGNPAAFGRRIGLEGAIKEMEKFVYEWAEVERVIEGRGKGERREYLIEWRDGGEREWVKKRWVAEDLVRDFEAGLEYGVAEKVVGMREGEEGGREYLVKWVDIEEATWEPEENVDGELIGEFKRGEEGKVEVKESEERAVG
;
A
#
# COMPACT_ATOMS: atom_id res chain seq x y z
N MET A 1 21.65 -5.28 20.19
CA MET A 1 21.03 -4.15 19.45
C MET A 1 20.99 -2.86 20.28
N PHE A 2 20.41 -2.85 21.48
CA PHE A 2 20.31 -1.64 22.31
C PHE A 2 21.64 -0.96 22.69
N SER A 3 22.73 -1.72 22.83
CA SER A 3 24.05 -1.17 23.13
C SER A 3 24.62 -0.35 21.96
N SER A 4 24.58 -0.86 20.73
CA SER A 4 25.06 -0.14 19.54
C SER A 4 24.26 1.12 19.22
N VAL A 5 22.94 1.09 19.48
CA VAL A 5 22.04 2.26 19.40
C VAL A 5 22.47 3.35 20.39
N ARG A 6 22.70 2.99 21.66
CA ARG A 6 23.11 3.94 22.72
C ARG A 6 24.43 4.66 22.39
N TYR A 7 25.34 3.96 21.71
CA TYR A 7 26.64 4.51 21.27
C TYR A 7 26.60 5.14 19.88
N ALA A 8 25.42 5.30 19.26
CA ALA A 8 25.25 5.98 17.99
C ALA A 8 26.13 5.39 16.86
N ARG A 9 26.13 4.04 16.71
CA ARG A 9 26.94 3.34 15.70
C ARG A 9 26.06 2.70 14.62
N PRO A 10 25.73 3.41 13.52
CA PRO A 10 24.89 2.88 12.44
C PRO A 10 25.39 1.56 11.84
N GLY A 11 26.70 1.46 11.56
CA GLY A 11 27.26 0.24 10.96
C GLY A 11 27.12 -1.01 11.82
N ALA A 12 27.20 -0.85 13.16
CA ALA A 12 26.99 -1.96 14.08
C ALA A 12 25.50 -2.34 14.20
N VAL A 13 24.59 -1.36 14.10
CA VAL A 13 23.14 -1.62 14.05
C VAL A 13 22.78 -2.38 12.78
N LYS A 14 23.28 -1.92 11.63
CA LYS A 14 23.11 -2.60 10.34
C LYS A 14 23.62 -4.05 10.38
N ALA A 15 24.86 -4.27 10.83
CA ALA A 15 25.42 -5.62 10.91
C ALA A 15 24.61 -6.56 11.82
N LEU A 16 24.05 -6.04 12.92
CA LEU A 16 23.20 -6.84 13.80
C LEU A 16 21.85 -7.20 13.14
N LEU A 17 21.23 -6.24 12.43
CA LEU A 17 20.01 -6.47 11.66
C LEU A 17 20.22 -7.53 10.58
N GLU A 18 21.31 -7.42 9.81
CA GLU A 18 21.68 -8.40 8.78
C GLU A 18 21.97 -9.80 9.34
N LEU A 19 22.39 -9.90 10.60
CA LEU A 19 22.58 -11.17 11.31
C LEU A 19 21.28 -11.70 11.96
N GLY A 20 20.13 -11.08 11.68
CA GLY A 20 18.82 -11.52 12.17
C GLY A 20 18.49 -11.04 13.59
N ALA A 21 19.12 -9.96 14.08
CA ALA A 21 18.68 -9.35 15.32
C ALA A 21 17.28 -8.75 15.16
N ASP A 22 16.32 -9.26 15.93
CA ASP A 22 14.94 -8.78 15.97
C ASP A 22 14.86 -7.30 16.41
N PRO A 23 14.42 -6.37 15.53
CA PRO A 23 14.27 -4.96 15.87
C PRO A 23 13.04 -4.63 16.71
N TYR A 24 12.06 -5.54 16.79
CA TYR A 24 10.81 -5.38 17.54
C TYR A 24 10.92 -5.80 19.00
N ARG A 25 11.99 -6.53 19.36
CA ARG A 25 12.21 -6.96 20.74
C ARG A 25 12.27 -5.76 21.70
N ALA A 26 11.33 -5.72 22.64
CA ALA A 26 11.26 -4.67 23.66
C ALA A 26 12.22 -4.90 24.84
N ASP A 27 12.64 -3.80 25.49
CA ASP A 27 13.29 -3.82 26.80
C ASP A 27 12.26 -3.95 27.95
N ASP A 28 12.72 -4.00 29.20
CA ASP A 28 11.86 -4.10 30.39
C ASP A 28 10.89 -2.90 30.58
N ARG A 29 11.03 -1.85 29.76
CA ARG A 29 10.15 -0.67 29.73
C ARG A 29 9.22 -0.67 28.51
N GLY A 30 9.18 -1.76 27.74
CA GLY A 30 8.35 -1.88 26.55
C GLY A 30 8.91 -1.13 25.33
N ARG A 31 10.17 -0.68 25.35
CA ARG A 31 10.73 0.12 24.24
C ARG A 31 11.49 -0.76 23.27
N THR A 32 11.26 -0.56 21.98
CA THR A 32 12.06 -1.17 20.91
C THR A 32 13.41 -0.46 20.75
N ALA A 33 14.31 -1.03 19.96
CA ALA A 33 15.61 -0.42 19.67
C ALA A 33 15.48 0.93 18.97
N ILE A 34 14.47 1.10 18.11
CA ILE A 34 14.20 2.36 17.42
C ILE A 34 13.60 3.42 18.36
N ASP A 35 12.75 3.02 19.31
CA ASP A 35 12.20 3.93 20.32
C ASP A 35 13.30 4.51 21.20
N LEU A 36 14.22 3.66 21.65
CA LEU A 36 15.38 4.11 22.42
C LEU A 36 16.23 5.09 21.61
N ALA A 37 16.45 4.84 20.31
CA ALA A 37 17.23 5.72 19.47
C ALA A 37 16.56 7.10 19.31
N LYS A 38 15.25 7.14 19.10
CA LYS A 38 14.44 8.37 19.00
C LYS A 38 14.46 9.16 20.31
N GLU A 39 14.31 8.49 21.45
CA GLU A 39 14.38 9.12 22.78
C GLU A 39 15.76 9.76 23.03
N VAL A 40 16.84 9.02 22.74
CA VAL A 40 18.21 9.52 22.92
C VAL A 40 18.50 10.68 21.96
N LEU A 41 18.01 10.63 20.72
CA LEU A 41 18.15 11.72 19.76
C LEU A 41 17.41 12.99 20.22
N ALA A 42 16.20 12.83 20.79
CA ALA A 42 15.42 13.93 21.34
C ALA A 42 16.11 14.60 22.53
N ALA A 43 16.75 13.81 23.39
CA ALA A 43 17.53 14.31 24.54
C ALA A 43 18.91 14.88 24.16
N THR A 44 19.35 14.74 22.90
CA THR A 44 20.67 15.23 22.47
C THR A 44 20.65 16.73 22.16
N PRO A 45 21.49 17.57 22.80
CA PRO A 45 21.46 19.03 22.64
C PRO A 45 21.61 19.50 21.19
N LYS A 46 20.75 20.45 20.79
CA LYS A 46 20.81 21.12 19.48
C LYS A 46 21.73 22.34 19.60
N GLY A 47 22.75 22.45 18.73
CA GLY A 47 23.68 23.59 18.70
C GLY A 47 25.03 23.38 19.40
N ASN A 48 25.30 22.19 19.94
CA ASN A 48 26.63 21.82 20.44
C ASN A 48 27.41 21.03 19.36
N PRO A 49 28.52 21.55 18.82
CA PRO A 49 29.35 20.85 17.82
C PRO A 49 29.85 19.48 18.30
N ALA A 50 30.12 19.31 19.59
CA ALA A 50 30.55 18.02 20.16
C ALA A 50 29.43 16.97 20.15
N ALA A 51 28.16 17.40 20.15
CA ALA A 51 27.00 16.52 20.07
C ALA A 51 26.56 16.24 18.62
N PHE A 52 27.09 16.97 17.63
CA PHE A 52 26.69 16.86 16.23
C PHE A 52 26.97 15.46 15.67
N GLY A 53 28.17 14.92 15.87
CA GLY A 53 28.52 13.57 15.42
C GLY A 53 27.62 12.49 16.05
N ARG A 54 27.23 12.68 17.31
CA ARG A 54 26.28 11.79 18.00
C ARG A 54 24.88 11.85 17.38
N ARG A 55 24.40 13.04 17.00
CA ARG A 55 23.11 13.19 16.29
C ARG A 55 23.12 12.46 14.95
N ILE A 56 24.15 12.67 14.13
CA ILE A 56 24.28 12.01 12.83
C ILE A 56 24.34 10.48 12.99
N GLY A 57 25.08 9.99 14.00
CA GLY A 57 25.14 8.56 14.30
C GLY A 57 23.80 7.97 14.76
N LEU A 58 22.99 8.72 15.51
CA LEU A 58 21.65 8.28 15.91
C LEU A 58 20.67 8.33 14.74
N GLU A 59 20.68 9.40 13.94
CA GLU A 59 19.85 9.54 12.73
C GLU A 59 20.16 8.44 11.71
N GLY A 60 21.44 8.10 11.51
CA GLY A 60 21.83 6.98 10.66
C GLY A 60 21.40 5.62 11.21
N ALA A 61 21.50 5.39 12.53
CA ALA A 61 21.03 4.15 13.15
C ALA A 61 19.51 3.99 13.06
N ILE A 62 18.76 5.08 13.27
CA ILE A 62 17.30 5.10 13.08
C ILE A 62 16.95 4.74 11.64
N LYS A 63 17.61 5.38 10.66
CA LYS A 63 17.36 5.09 9.24
C LYS A 63 17.64 3.63 8.87
N GLU A 64 18.70 3.01 9.40
CA GLU A 64 18.96 1.59 9.16
C GLU A 64 17.88 0.71 9.80
N MET A 65 17.44 1.00 11.03
CA MET A 65 16.34 0.24 11.66
C MET A 65 15.01 0.42 10.91
N GLU A 66 14.70 1.63 10.44
CA GLU A 66 13.46 1.90 9.68
C GLU A 66 13.35 1.03 8.42
N LYS A 67 14.46 0.69 7.75
CA LYS A 67 14.44 -0.20 6.58
C LYS A 67 13.99 -1.63 6.88
N PHE A 68 14.15 -2.08 8.13
CA PHE A 68 13.80 -3.44 8.56
C PHE A 68 12.53 -3.47 9.40
N VAL A 69 12.19 -2.35 10.06
CA VAL A 69 10.96 -2.21 10.86
C VAL A 69 9.76 -1.87 9.97
N TYR A 70 9.99 -1.16 8.87
CA TYR A 70 8.98 -0.98 7.83
C TYR A 70 9.23 -2.02 6.73
N GLU A 71 8.78 -3.24 6.99
CA GLU A 71 8.41 -4.14 5.91
C GLU A 71 7.25 -3.48 5.13
N TRP A 72 7.27 -3.62 3.81
CA TRP A 72 6.17 -3.19 2.95
C TRP A 72 4.97 -4.09 3.23
N ALA A 73 4.20 -3.78 4.27
CA ALA A 73 2.95 -4.46 4.51
C ALA A 73 2.00 -4.15 3.34
N GLU A 74 1.41 -5.19 2.76
CA GLU A 74 0.43 -5.03 1.69
C GLU A 74 -0.80 -4.33 2.26
N VAL A 75 -1.02 -3.10 1.81
CA VAL A 75 -2.21 -2.33 2.15
C VAL A 75 -3.40 -2.96 1.41
N GLU A 76 -4.48 -3.22 2.13
CA GLU A 76 -5.75 -3.62 1.53
C GLU A 76 -6.48 -2.38 0.99
N ARG A 77 -6.67 -1.35 1.82
CA ARG A 77 -7.33 -0.10 1.43
C ARG A 77 -7.07 1.06 2.38
N VAL A 78 -7.36 2.26 1.90
CA VAL A 78 -7.47 3.48 2.71
C VAL A 78 -8.92 3.64 3.18
N ILE A 79 -9.13 3.76 4.50
CA ILE A 79 -10.46 3.82 5.12
C ILE A 79 -10.91 5.27 5.35
N GLU A 80 -10.00 6.12 5.85
CA GLU A 80 -10.32 7.49 6.23
C GLU A 80 -9.11 8.40 6.03
N GLY A 81 -9.32 9.70 5.82
CA GLY A 81 -8.27 10.70 5.74
C GLY A 81 -8.49 11.84 6.75
N ARG A 82 -7.44 12.22 7.48
CA ARG A 82 -7.47 13.35 8.43
C ARG A 82 -6.32 14.32 8.20
N GLY A 83 -6.51 15.55 8.67
CA GLY A 83 -5.50 16.60 8.53
C GLY A 83 -5.39 17.14 7.10
N LYS A 84 -4.39 18.01 6.87
CA LYS A 84 -4.16 18.73 5.60
C LYS A 84 -2.65 18.91 5.35
N GLY A 85 -2.28 19.02 4.07
CA GLY A 85 -0.90 19.27 3.62
C GLY A 85 0.08 18.23 4.17
N GLU A 86 1.24 18.68 4.66
CA GLU A 86 2.30 17.82 5.24
C GLU A 86 1.87 17.01 6.47
N ARG A 87 0.75 17.36 7.11
CA ARG A 87 0.17 16.63 8.25
C ARG A 87 -1.00 15.72 7.85
N ARG A 88 -1.19 15.49 6.54
CA ARG A 88 -2.20 14.58 6.03
C ARG A 88 -1.85 13.15 6.44
N GLU A 89 -2.81 12.46 7.04
CA GLU A 89 -2.71 11.08 7.47
C GLU A 89 -3.93 10.30 6.96
N TYR A 90 -3.74 9.00 6.74
CA TYR A 90 -4.76 8.08 6.27
C TYR A 90 -4.85 6.88 7.20
N LEU A 91 -6.06 6.44 7.51
CA LEU A 91 -6.31 5.21 8.26
C LEU A 91 -6.20 4.04 7.29
N ILE A 92 -5.25 3.15 7.53
CA ILE A 92 -4.92 2.03 6.66
C ILE A 92 -5.54 0.75 7.20
N GLU A 93 -6.15 -0.02 6.31
CA GLU A 93 -6.47 -1.42 6.55
C GLU A 93 -5.45 -2.31 5.83
N TRP A 94 -4.89 -3.27 6.56
CA TRP A 94 -3.83 -4.15 6.08
C TRP A 94 -4.40 -5.48 5.60
N ARG A 95 -3.85 -6.02 4.51
CA ARG A 95 -4.32 -7.29 3.91
C ARG A 95 -4.12 -8.51 4.82
N ASP A 96 -3.15 -8.45 5.72
CA ASP A 96 -2.88 -9.51 6.70
C ASP A 96 -3.85 -9.51 7.90
N GLY A 97 -4.82 -8.58 7.92
CA GLY A 97 -5.76 -8.42 9.02
C GLY A 97 -5.16 -7.75 10.26
N GLY A 98 -4.02 -7.08 10.12
CA GLY A 98 -3.42 -6.25 11.18
C GLY A 98 -4.34 -5.12 11.65
N GLU A 99 -4.04 -4.56 12.82
CA GLU A 99 -4.81 -3.43 13.36
C GLU A 99 -4.73 -2.20 12.46
N ARG A 100 -5.86 -1.48 12.31
CA ARG A 100 -5.91 -0.27 11.49
C ARG A 100 -5.09 0.84 12.13
N GLU A 101 -4.24 1.50 11.34
CA GLU A 101 -3.34 2.53 11.84
C GLU A 101 -3.37 3.82 11.01
N TRP A 102 -3.18 4.96 11.68
CA TRP A 102 -3.03 6.26 11.01
C TRP A 102 -1.60 6.43 10.49
N VAL A 103 -1.45 6.38 9.17
CA VAL A 103 -0.17 6.48 8.45
C VAL A 103 -0.07 7.84 7.74
N LYS A 104 1.11 8.47 7.78
CA LYS A 104 1.33 9.76 7.11
C LYS A 104 1.32 9.60 5.60
N LYS A 105 0.78 10.60 4.87
CA LYS A 105 0.69 10.62 3.40
C LYS A 105 1.95 10.15 2.69
N ARG A 106 3.13 10.61 3.12
CA ARG A 106 4.43 10.26 2.51
C ARG A 106 4.82 8.77 2.62
N TRP A 107 4.09 8.00 3.41
CA TRP A 107 4.33 6.57 3.67
C TRP A 107 3.19 5.70 3.15
N VAL A 108 2.18 6.29 2.51
CA VAL A 108 1.11 5.58 1.80
C VAL A 108 1.43 5.64 0.32
N ALA A 109 1.18 4.56 -0.41
CA ALA A 109 1.39 4.52 -1.85
C ALA A 109 0.55 5.60 -2.55
N GLU A 110 1.13 6.25 -3.57
CA GLU A 110 0.55 7.45 -4.19
C GLU A 110 -0.75 7.14 -4.94
N ASP A 111 -0.82 5.97 -5.56
CA ASP A 111 -2.02 5.41 -6.20
C ASP A 111 -3.16 5.25 -5.19
N LEU A 112 -2.92 4.60 -4.04
CA LEU A 112 -3.92 4.44 -2.99
C LEU A 112 -4.45 5.77 -2.47
N VAL A 113 -3.56 6.76 -2.30
CA VAL A 113 -3.95 8.10 -1.89
C VAL A 113 -4.78 8.78 -2.97
N ARG A 114 -4.37 8.70 -4.23
CA ARG A 114 -5.07 9.29 -5.36
C ARG A 114 -6.47 8.70 -5.49
N ASP A 115 -6.59 7.38 -5.45
CA ASP A 115 -7.85 6.67 -5.64
C ASP A 115 -8.82 6.99 -4.50
N PHE A 116 -8.34 7.02 -3.25
CA PHE A 116 -9.13 7.46 -2.10
C PHE A 116 -9.57 8.93 -2.21
N GLU A 117 -8.68 9.84 -2.61
CA GLU A 117 -9.02 11.27 -2.75
C GLU A 117 -9.95 11.54 -3.94
N ALA A 118 -9.97 10.65 -4.94
CA ALA A 118 -10.93 10.65 -6.04
C ALA A 118 -12.29 10.03 -5.66
N GLY A 119 -12.39 9.42 -4.47
CA GLY A 119 -13.60 8.73 -4.01
C GLY A 119 -13.86 7.41 -4.72
N LEU A 120 -12.81 6.75 -5.22
CA LEU A 120 -12.91 5.43 -5.82
C LEU A 120 -13.08 4.37 -4.72
N GLU A 121 -13.99 3.44 -4.95
CA GLU A 121 -14.28 2.34 -4.02
C GLU A 121 -13.77 1.02 -4.60
N TYR A 122 -13.15 0.21 -3.75
CA TYR A 122 -12.75 -1.15 -4.11
C TYR A 122 -13.93 -2.11 -3.94
N GLY A 123 -14.29 -2.83 -5.00
CA GLY A 123 -15.31 -3.87 -5.00
C GLY A 123 -14.79 -5.19 -5.55
N VAL A 124 -15.41 -6.30 -5.14
CA VAL A 124 -15.14 -7.62 -5.74
C VAL A 124 -16.06 -7.80 -6.94
N ALA A 125 -15.47 -7.78 -8.14
CA ALA A 125 -16.19 -8.04 -9.38
C ALA A 125 -16.51 -9.53 -9.52
N GLU A 126 -17.77 -9.87 -9.80
CA GLU A 126 -18.20 -11.24 -10.14
C GLU A 126 -17.83 -11.56 -11.60
N LYS A 127 -18.14 -10.65 -12.52
CA LYS A 127 -17.88 -10.80 -13.96
C LYS A 127 -18.12 -9.52 -14.74
N VAL A 128 -17.53 -9.43 -15.92
CA VAL A 128 -17.90 -8.45 -16.94
C VAL A 128 -19.08 -8.99 -17.77
N VAL A 129 -20.14 -8.19 -17.92
CA VAL A 129 -21.38 -8.57 -18.63
C VAL A 129 -21.67 -7.73 -19.87
N GLY A 130 -20.90 -6.67 -20.12
CA GLY A 130 -21.07 -5.81 -21.27
C GLY A 130 -19.84 -4.95 -21.53
N MET A 131 -19.79 -4.35 -22.72
CA MET A 131 -18.74 -3.41 -23.14
C MET A 131 -19.36 -2.32 -24.02
N ARG A 132 -18.90 -1.08 -23.86
CA ARG A 132 -19.27 0.06 -24.70
C ARG A 132 -18.07 0.98 -24.94
N GLU A 133 -18.18 1.84 -25.94
CA GLU A 133 -17.28 2.98 -26.07
C GLU A 133 -17.74 4.08 -25.10
N GLY A 134 -16.82 4.59 -24.28
CA GLY A 134 -17.08 5.65 -23.32
C GLY A 134 -17.28 7.00 -23.99
N GLU A 135 -17.97 7.92 -23.31
CA GLU A 135 -18.34 9.23 -23.87
C GLU A 135 -17.13 10.14 -24.17
N GLU A 136 -16.03 9.99 -23.42
CA GLU A 136 -14.79 10.73 -23.61
C GLU A 136 -13.75 9.99 -24.48
N GLY A 137 -14.17 8.88 -25.09
CA GLY A 137 -13.27 7.94 -25.76
C GLY A 137 -12.65 6.93 -24.78
N GLY A 138 -12.29 5.76 -25.31
CA GLY A 138 -11.88 4.61 -24.49
C GLY A 138 -13.00 3.59 -24.32
N ARG A 139 -12.68 2.45 -23.70
CA ARG A 139 -13.65 1.37 -23.45
C ARG A 139 -14.12 1.41 -22.02
N GLU A 140 -15.40 1.15 -21.83
CA GLU A 140 -16.01 0.90 -20.54
C GLU A 140 -16.61 -0.49 -20.53
N TYR A 141 -16.58 -1.14 -19.37
CA TYR A 141 -17.12 -2.47 -19.17
C TYR A 141 -18.22 -2.42 -18.11
N LEU A 142 -19.32 -3.13 -18.36
CA LEU A 142 -20.40 -3.29 -17.39
C LEU A 142 -20.02 -4.39 -16.42
N VAL A 143 -19.67 -4.01 -15.19
CA VAL A 143 -19.18 -4.92 -14.15
C VAL A 143 -20.33 -5.32 -13.25
N LYS A 144 -20.56 -6.63 -13.14
CA LYS A 144 -21.43 -7.18 -12.10
C LYS A 144 -20.60 -7.43 -10.85
N TRP A 145 -21.06 -6.95 -9.72
CA TRP A 145 -20.38 -7.05 -8.43
C TRP A 145 -20.93 -8.19 -7.57
N VAL A 146 -20.14 -8.68 -6.62
CA VAL A 146 -20.58 -9.72 -5.67
C VAL A 146 -21.56 -9.14 -4.64
N ASP A 147 -21.34 -7.91 -4.20
CA ASP A 147 -22.02 -7.33 -3.02
C ASP A 147 -23.18 -6.39 -3.36
N ILE A 148 -23.38 -6.06 -4.64
CA ILE A 148 -24.50 -5.22 -5.10
C ILE A 148 -25.19 -5.86 -6.32
N GLU A 149 -26.52 -5.73 -6.40
CA GLU A 149 -27.30 -6.30 -7.50
C GLU A 149 -27.13 -5.54 -8.81
N GLU A 150 -26.90 -4.23 -8.73
CA GLU A 150 -26.79 -3.35 -9.88
C GLU A 150 -25.38 -3.38 -10.46
N ALA A 151 -25.27 -3.61 -11.77
CA ALA A 151 -24.01 -3.55 -12.49
C ALA A 151 -23.68 -2.11 -12.88
N THR A 152 -22.41 -1.74 -12.82
CA THR A 152 -21.95 -0.36 -13.12
C THR A 152 -20.98 -0.35 -14.31
N TRP A 153 -20.98 0.76 -15.06
CA TRP A 153 -20.05 0.96 -16.15
C TRP A 153 -18.74 1.52 -15.60
N GLU A 154 -17.67 0.74 -15.72
CA GLU A 154 -16.34 1.09 -15.23
C GLU A 154 -15.36 1.27 -16.40
N PRO A 155 -14.47 2.29 -16.35
CA PRO A 155 -13.37 2.43 -17.28
C PRO A 155 -12.49 1.18 -17.37
N GLU A 156 -11.89 0.89 -18.53
CA GLU A 156 -11.00 -0.28 -18.72
C GLU A 156 -9.89 -0.37 -17.65
N GLU A 157 -9.35 0.77 -17.20
CA GLU A 157 -8.31 0.85 -16.16
C GLU A 157 -8.77 0.45 -14.75
N ASN A 158 -10.08 0.45 -14.49
CA ASN A 158 -10.67 0.09 -13.19
C ASN A 158 -11.11 -1.39 -13.12
N VAL A 159 -10.98 -2.15 -14.21
CA VAL A 159 -11.50 -3.52 -14.31
C VAL A 159 -10.36 -4.53 -14.47
N ASP A 160 -10.48 -5.65 -13.75
CA ASP A 160 -9.51 -6.74 -13.84
C ASP A 160 -9.39 -7.26 -15.29
N GLY A 161 -8.14 -7.30 -15.78
CA GLY A 161 -7.82 -7.75 -17.13
C GLY A 161 -8.19 -9.21 -17.39
N GLU A 162 -8.20 -10.08 -16.37
CA GLU A 162 -8.64 -11.47 -16.50
C GLU A 162 -10.14 -11.55 -16.80
N LEU A 163 -10.96 -10.78 -16.09
CA LEU A 163 -12.41 -10.71 -16.31
C LEU A 163 -12.78 -10.12 -17.68
N ILE A 164 -12.05 -9.08 -18.11
CA ILE A 164 -12.18 -8.55 -19.47
C ILE A 164 -11.84 -9.65 -20.50
N GLY A 165 -10.76 -10.40 -20.25
CA GLY A 165 -10.32 -11.49 -21.11
C GLY A 165 -11.36 -12.61 -21.20
N GLU A 166 -11.97 -13.01 -20.09
CA GLU A 166 -13.05 -13.99 -20.04
C GLU A 166 -14.27 -13.55 -20.84
N PHE A 167 -14.69 -12.30 -20.67
CA PHE A 167 -15.81 -11.73 -21.42
C PHE A 167 -15.55 -11.77 -22.95
N LYS A 168 -14.36 -11.33 -23.39
CA LYS A 168 -14.00 -11.29 -24.81
C LYS A 168 -14.02 -12.69 -25.46
N ARG A 169 -13.42 -13.69 -24.79
CA ARG A 169 -13.46 -15.09 -25.26
C ARG A 169 -14.90 -15.62 -25.37
N GLY A 170 -15.77 -15.24 -24.43
CA GLY A 170 -17.18 -15.61 -24.46
C GLY A 170 -17.95 -14.99 -25.64
N GLU A 171 -17.64 -13.75 -26.01
CA GLU A 171 -18.27 -13.08 -27.17
C GLU A 171 -17.78 -13.66 -28.50
N GLU A 172 -16.49 -13.93 -28.65
CA GLU A 172 -15.92 -14.57 -29.85
C GLU A 172 -16.59 -15.93 -30.14
N GLY A 173 -16.75 -16.76 -29.11
CA GLY A 173 -17.44 -18.06 -29.24
C GLY A 173 -18.92 -17.93 -29.62
N LYS A 174 -19.63 -16.89 -29.19
CA LYS A 174 -21.03 -16.64 -29.60
C LYS A 174 -21.13 -16.21 -31.07
N VAL A 175 -20.15 -15.47 -31.58
CA VAL A 175 -20.10 -15.05 -32.98
C VAL A 175 -19.86 -16.27 -33.88
N GLU A 176 -18.91 -17.13 -33.53
CA GLU A 176 -18.62 -18.36 -34.30
C GLU A 176 -19.84 -19.31 -34.37
N VAL A 177 -20.55 -19.49 -33.24
CA VAL A 177 -21.76 -20.33 -33.20
C VAL A 177 -22.85 -19.76 -34.12
N LYS A 178 -23.12 -18.45 -34.05
CA LYS A 178 -24.11 -17.80 -34.93
C LYS A 178 -23.76 -17.93 -36.41
N GLU A 179 -22.50 -17.71 -36.80
CA GLU A 179 -22.07 -17.87 -38.19
C GLU A 179 -22.20 -19.32 -38.68
N SER A 180 -21.94 -20.30 -37.81
CA SER A 180 -22.09 -21.72 -38.15
C SER A 180 -23.54 -22.15 -38.33
N GLU A 181 -24.46 -21.63 -37.51
CA GLU A 181 -25.90 -21.89 -37.62
C GLU A 181 -26.47 -21.25 -38.89
N GLU A 182 -26.07 -20.02 -39.22
CA GLU A 182 -26.55 -19.32 -40.42
C GLU A 182 -26.05 -19.99 -41.72
N ARG A 183 -24.83 -20.54 -41.71
CA ARG A 183 -24.30 -21.36 -42.83
C ARG A 183 -24.95 -22.74 -42.94
N ALA A 184 -25.50 -23.29 -41.86
CA ALA A 184 -26.16 -24.60 -41.88
C ALA A 184 -27.62 -24.53 -42.37
N VAL A 185 -28.20 -23.33 -42.41
CA VAL A 185 -29.61 -23.09 -42.79
C VAL A 185 -29.75 -22.45 -44.19
N GLY A 186 -28.66 -21.95 -44.78
CA GLY A 186 -28.61 -21.41 -46.15
C GLY A 186 -28.17 -22.42 -47.20
#